data_AF-A0A2T2T238-F1
#
_entry.id   AF-A0A2T2T238-F1
#
_cell.length_a   1.000
_cell.length_b   1.000
_cell.length_c   1.000
_cell.angle_alpha   90.00
_cell.angle_beta   90.00
_cell.angle_gamma   90.00
#
_symmetry.space_group_name_H-M   'P 1'
#
loop_
_entity.id
_entity.type
_entity.pdbx_description
1 polymer ?
#
loop_
_entity_poly.entity_id
_entity_poly.type
_entity_poly.pdbx_seq_one_letter_code
_entity_poly.pdbx_strand_id
1 'polypeptide(L)'
;MPPSSPSKIVVCHLGRVAYEPARAMQERVQERLIAAKRAEPPEPMPHVLLLLEHPPVYTLGKSGDAENLLVPEEQLEALDATFHRIGRGGDVTYHGPGQLVGYPL
;
A
#
# COMPACT_ATOMS: atom_id res chain seq x y z
N MET A 1 12.40 -17.61 -26.76
CA MET A 1 13.18 -16.69 -25.91
C MET A 1 13.57 -17.44 -24.66
N PRO A 2 14.85 -17.44 -24.24
CA PRO A 2 15.19 -18.00 -22.93
C PRO A 2 14.44 -17.21 -21.86
N PRO A 3 13.94 -17.84 -20.78
CA PRO A 3 13.40 -17.09 -19.66
C PRO A 3 14.51 -16.15 -19.17
N SER A 4 14.21 -14.85 -19.14
CA SER A 4 15.09 -13.88 -18.51
C SER A 4 15.37 -14.37 -17.09
N SER A 5 16.63 -14.32 -16.65
CA SER A 5 17.03 -14.63 -15.27
C SER A 5 16.01 -14.05 -14.29
N PRO A 6 15.56 -14.79 -13.26
CA PRO A 6 14.49 -14.33 -12.39
C PRO A 6 14.86 -12.97 -11.82
N SER A 7 14.02 -11.97 -12.08
CA SER A 7 14.19 -10.62 -11.54
C SER A 7 14.28 -10.73 -10.02
N LYS A 8 15.39 -10.29 -9.43
CA LYS A 8 15.54 -10.28 -7.97
C LYS A 8 14.42 -9.39 -7.39
N ILE A 9 13.68 -9.92 -6.42
CA ILE A 9 12.70 -9.16 -5.64
C ILE A 9 13.30 -8.92 -4.26
N VAL A 10 13.26 -7.69 -3.79
CA VAL A 10 13.61 -7.32 -2.42
C VAL A 10 12.33 -7.35 -1.58
N VAL A 11 12.32 -8.17 -0.54
CA VAL A 11 11.19 -8.25 0.40
C VAL A 11 11.53 -7.47 1.66
N CYS A 12 10.69 -6.51 2.03
CA CYS A 12 10.86 -5.67 3.21
C CYS A 12 9.78 -6.01 4.24
N HIS A 13 10.17 -6.55 5.39
CA HIS A 13 9.28 -6.79 6.52
C HIS A 13 9.26 -5.55 7.42
N LEU A 14 8.16 -4.79 7.41
CA LEU A 14 8.07 -3.50 8.10
C LEU A 14 7.38 -3.57 9.47
N GLY A 15 6.83 -4.73 9.84
CA GLY A 15 6.05 -4.88 11.06
C GLY A 15 4.73 -4.11 10.99
N ARG A 16 4.35 -3.43 12.07
CA ARG A 16 3.12 -2.64 12.12
C ARG A 16 3.40 -1.18 11.79
N VAL A 17 2.73 -0.65 10.77
CA VAL A 17 2.94 0.71 10.26
C VAL A 17 1.59 1.39 10.05
N ALA A 18 1.44 2.65 10.46
CA ALA A 18 0.23 3.42 10.14
C ALA A 18 0.05 3.58 8.62
N TYR A 19 -1.20 3.73 8.17
CA TYR A 19 -1.53 3.73 6.75
C TYR A 19 -0.82 4.83 5.95
N GLU A 20 -0.87 6.07 6.44
CA GLU A 20 -0.23 7.24 5.81
C GLU A 20 1.29 7.08 5.60
N PRO A 21 2.10 6.75 6.63
CA PRO A 21 3.52 6.46 6.43
C PRO A 21 3.81 5.30 5.46
N ALA A 22 3.00 4.24 5.48
CA ALA A 22 3.16 3.13 4.56
C ALA A 22 2.86 3.54 3.11
N ARG A 23 1.84 4.38 2.90
CA ARG A 23 1.54 4.97 1.59
C ARG A 23 2.67 5.88 1.09
N ALA A 24 3.19 6.74 1.95
CA ALA A 24 4.34 7.59 1.59
C ALA A 24 5.57 6.75 1.22
N MET A 25 5.78 5.60 1.86
CA MET A 25 6.85 4.67 1.48
C MET A 25 6.60 4.03 0.11
N GLN A 26 5.37 3.62 -0.19
CA GLN A 26 5.00 3.10 -1.51
C GLN A 26 5.28 4.13 -2.61
N GLU A 27 4.85 5.37 -2.42
CA GLU A 27 5.05 6.47 -3.38
C GLU A 27 6.55 6.72 -3.64
N ARG A 28 7.37 6.80 -2.58
CA ARG A 28 8.83 6.97 -2.71
C ARG A 28 9.52 5.83 -3.44
N VAL A 29 9.15 4.58 -3.15
CA VAL A 29 9.72 3.40 -3.82
C VAL A 29 9.30 3.39 -5.29
N GLN A 30 8.03 3.69 -5.58
CA GLN A 30 7.52 3.76 -6.94
C GLN A 30 8.21 4.86 -7.76
N GLU A 31 8.37 6.06 -7.20
CA GLU A 31 9.08 7.17 -7.84
C GLU A 31 10.51 6.78 -8.20
N ARG A 32 11.23 6.13 -7.28
CA ARG A 32 12.60 5.66 -7.52
C ARG A 32 12.67 4.58 -8.60
N LEU A 33 11.75 3.62 -8.61
CA LEU A 33 11.65 2.59 -9.65
C LEU A 33 11.36 3.20 -11.03
N ILE A 34 10.49 4.21 -11.10
CA ILE A 34 10.19 4.94 -12.34
C ILE A 34 11.42 5.72 -12.81
N ALA A 35 12.11 6.43 -11.91
CA ALA A 35 13.32 7.19 -12.23
C ALA A 35 14.43 6.28 -12.77
N ALA A 36 14.70 5.15 -12.12
CA ALA A 36 15.70 4.17 -12.55
C ALA A 36 15.40 3.62 -13.96
N LYS A 37 14.13 3.33 -14.25
CA LYS A 37 13.69 2.88 -15.60
C LYS A 37 13.81 3.96 -16.68
N ARG A 38 13.70 5.24 -16.31
CA ARG A 38 13.76 6.39 -17.23
C ARG A 38 15.17 6.97 -17.39
N ALA A 39 16.14 6.52 -16.60
CA ALA A 39 17.54 6.95 -16.73
C ALA A 39 18.14 6.49 -18.07
N GLU A 40 19.17 7.20 -18.52
CA GLU A 40 19.93 6.85 -19.73
C GLU A 40 21.43 6.72 -19.38
N PRO A 41 22.00 5.50 -19.33
CA PRO A 41 21.32 4.21 -19.51
C PRO A 41 20.38 3.88 -18.32
N PRO A 42 19.38 3.00 -18.51
CA PRO A 42 18.51 2.57 -17.42
C PRO A 42 19.30 1.94 -16.28
N GLU A 43 18.96 2.31 -15.04
CA GLU A 43 19.58 1.73 -13.84
C GLU A 43 18.83 0.44 -13.46
N PRO A 44 19.50 -0.73 -13.41
CA PRO A 44 18.87 -1.97 -12.99
C PRO A 44 18.52 -1.91 -11.50
N MET A 45 17.22 -1.87 -11.19
CA MET A 45 16.72 -1.96 -9.82
C MET A 45 15.80 -3.17 -9.64
N PRO A 46 15.91 -3.90 -8.51
CA PRO A 46 14.99 -4.98 -8.18
C PRO A 46 13.59 -4.44 -7.86
N HIS A 47 12.57 -5.24 -8.12
CA HIS A 47 11.22 -5.00 -7.62
C HIS A 47 11.17 -5.11 -6.10
N VAL A 48 10.21 -4.45 -5.47
CA VAL A 48 10.10 -4.39 -4.00
C VAL A 48 8.74 -4.93 -3.57
N LEU A 49 8.74 -5.84 -2.60
CA LEU A 49 7.53 -6.30 -1.91
C LEU A 49 7.59 -5.80 -0.46
N LEU A 50 6.71 -4.86 -0.09
CA LEU A 50 6.55 -4.45 1.30
C LEU A 50 5.54 -5.39 1.97
N LEU A 51 5.93 -6.00 3.09
CA LEU A 51 5.07 -6.83 3.95
C LEU A 51 4.92 -6.18 5.32
N LEU A 52 3.68 -5.94 5.73
CA LEU A 52 3.37 -5.22 6.96
C LEU A 52 1.97 -5.56 7.50
N GLU A 53 1.67 -5.02 8.68
CA GLU A 53 0.33 -4.91 9.23
C GLU A 53 0.00 -3.43 9.47
N HIS A 54 -1.29 -3.09 9.48
CA HIS A 54 -1.75 -1.76 9.90
C HIS A 54 -2.37 -1.81 11.29
N PRO A 55 -2.33 -0.71 12.06
CA PRO A 55 -3.39 -0.41 13.03
C PRO A 55 -4.77 -0.41 12.34
N PRO A 56 -5.89 -0.50 13.09
CA PRO A 56 -7.23 -0.45 12.52
C PRO A 56 -7.38 0.73 11.54
N VAL A 57 -7.69 0.41 10.28
CA VAL A 57 -7.87 1.41 9.22
C VAL A 57 -8.91 0.95 8.22
N TYR A 58 -9.80 1.87 7.87
CA TYR A 58 -10.75 1.72 6.78
C TYR A 58 -10.25 2.54 5.59
N THR A 59 -10.24 1.95 4.40
CA THR A 59 -9.92 2.69 3.17
C THR A 59 -11.05 2.59 2.16
N LEU A 60 -11.44 3.71 1.56
CA LEU A 60 -12.45 3.77 0.52
C LEU A 60 -11.77 3.95 -0.85
N GLY A 61 -12.01 3.02 -1.77
CA GLY A 61 -11.52 3.13 -3.14
C GLY A 61 -12.30 4.17 -3.97
N LYS A 62 -11.81 4.46 -5.17
CA LYS A 62 -12.30 5.50 -6.08
C LYS A 62 -13.75 5.29 -6.54
N SER A 63 -14.21 4.04 -6.54
CA SER A 63 -15.57 3.65 -6.94
C SER A 63 -16.46 3.31 -5.75
N GLY A 64 -15.96 3.47 -4.53
CA GLY A 64 -16.72 3.19 -3.32
C GLY A 64 -17.69 4.32 -3.00
N ASP A 65 -18.89 3.96 -2.59
CA ASP A 65 -19.87 4.92 -2.12
C ASP A 65 -19.53 5.34 -0.68
N ALA A 66 -19.66 6.63 -0.38
CA ALA A 66 -19.50 7.11 0.99
C ALA A 66 -20.59 6.53 1.90
N GLU A 67 -21.76 6.21 1.36
CA GLU A 67 -22.87 5.58 2.10
C GLU A 67 -22.57 4.13 2.53
N ASN A 68 -21.57 3.48 1.91
CA ASN A 68 -21.12 2.15 2.34
C ASN A 68 -20.24 2.22 3.60
N LEU A 69 -19.87 3.42 4.05
CA LEU A 69 -19.26 3.62 5.35
C LEU A 69 -20.38 3.56 6.41
N LEU A 70 -20.66 2.35 6.89
CA LEU A 70 -21.67 2.12 7.93
C LEU A 70 -21.29 2.72 9.30
N VAL A 71 -20.06 3.21 9.45
CA VAL A 71 -19.52 3.74 10.70
C VAL A 71 -19.31 5.25 10.55
N PRO A 72 -20.06 6.10 11.28
CA PRO A 72 -19.81 7.54 11.36
C PRO A 72 -18.38 7.83 11.84
N GLU A 73 -17.80 8.93 11.39
CA GLU A 73 -16.40 9.33 11.72
C GLU A 73 -16.16 9.41 13.23
N GLU A 74 -17.16 9.87 13.99
CA GLU A 74 -17.16 9.92 15.47
C GLU A 74 -17.03 8.54 16.14
N GLN A 75 -17.53 7.48 15.50
CA GLN A 75 -17.40 6.11 16.01
C GLN A 75 -16.04 5.49 15.64
N LEU A 76 -15.36 5.98 14.61
CA LEU A 76 -14.02 5.51 14.25
C LEU A 76 -12.98 5.95 15.29
N GLU A 77 -13.11 7.17 15.82
CA GLU A 77 -12.27 7.65 16.93
C GLU A 77 -12.44 6.79 18.18
N ALA A 78 -13.68 6.38 18.50
CA ALA A 78 -13.97 5.49 19.62
C ALA A 78 -13.40 4.07 19.43
N LEU A 79 -13.15 3.66 18.19
CA LEU A 79 -12.59 2.35 17.83
C LEU A 79 -11.06 2.39 17.61
N ASP A 80 -10.41 3.54 17.85
CA ASP A 80 -8.99 3.78 17.56
C ASP A 80 -8.64 3.41 16.11
N ALA A 81 -9.56 3.73 15.18
CA ALA A 81 -9.47 3.40 13.77
C ALA A 81 -9.36 4.65 12.90
N THR A 82 -8.55 4.57 11.84
CA THR A 82 -8.37 5.66 10.87
C THR A 82 -9.20 5.43 9.60
N PHE A 83 -9.55 6.49 8.88
CA PHE A 83 -10.25 6.40 7.59
C PHE A 83 -9.52 7.20 6.50
N HIS A 84 -9.32 6.57 5.33
CA HIS A 84 -8.67 7.21 4.19
C HIS A 84 -9.42 6.96 2.88
N ARG A 85 -9.67 8.02 2.10
CA ARG A 85 -10.09 7.91 0.69
C ARG A 85 -8.86 7.78 -0.20
N ILE A 86 -8.81 6.73 -1.01
CA ILE A 86 -7.59 6.36 -1.74
C ILE A 86 -7.87 5.99 -3.20
N GLY A 87 -6.85 6.14 -4.05
CA GLY A 87 -6.99 6.00 -5.51
C GLY A 87 -7.09 4.56 -6.03
N ARG A 88 -7.38 3.56 -5.19
CA ARG A 88 -7.53 2.17 -5.62
C ARG A 88 -8.91 1.90 -6.20
N GLY A 89 -9.02 0.89 -7.06
CA GLY A 89 -10.32 0.34 -7.47
C GLY A 89 -11.02 -0.40 -6.32
N GLY A 90 -12.33 -0.58 -6.45
CA GLY A 90 -13.16 -1.27 -5.46
C GLY A 90 -13.73 -0.36 -4.36
N ASP A 91 -14.49 -0.97 -3.47
CA ASP A 91 -15.27 -0.31 -2.41
C ASP A 91 -14.46 -0.19 -1.10
N VAL A 92 -15.11 0.04 0.05
CA VAL A 92 -14.50 0.09 1.37
C VAL A 92 -13.81 -1.23 1.75
N THR A 93 -12.65 -1.14 2.40
CA THR A 93 -11.98 -2.30 3.01
C THR A 93 -11.38 -1.93 4.36
N TYR A 94 -11.21 -2.94 5.22
CA TYR A 94 -10.58 -2.82 6.52
C TYR A 94 -9.20 -3.49 6.51
N HIS A 95 -8.25 -2.85 7.20
CA HIS A 95 -6.99 -3.45 7.60
C HIS A 95 -6.77 -3.29 9.11
N GLY A 96 -6.13 -4.27 9.74
CA GLY A 96 -5.81 -4.18 11.16
C GLY A 96 -4.82 -5.24 11.63
N PRO A 97 -4.55 -5.27 12.95
CA PRO A 97 -3.65 -6.24 13.57
C PRO A 97 -3.99 -7.70 13.22
N GLY A 98 -2.97 -8.49 12.88
CA GLY A 98 -3.12 -9.90 12.48
C GLY A 98 -3.45 -10.11 11.00
N GLN A 99 -3.72 -9.04 10.24
CA GLN A 99 -3.90 -9.12 8.79
C GLN A 99 -2.60 -8.73 8.08
N LEU A 100 -1.96 -9.72 7.43
CA LEU A 100 -0.80 -9.47 6.59
C LEU A 100 -1.22 -8.69 5.33
N VAL A 101 -0.58 -7.55 5.10
CA VAL A 101 -0.73 -6.71 3.92
C VAL A 101 0.54 -6.75 3.09
N GLY A 102 0.38 -6.89 1.77
CA GLY A 102 1.47 -6.90 0.80
C GLY A 102 1.31 -5.81 -0.25
N TYR A 103 2.34 -4.98 -0.42
CA TYR A 103 2.42 -3.97 -1.48
C TYR A 103 3.54 -4.33 -2.48
N PRO A 104 3.19 -4.93 -3.64
CA PRO A 104 4.15 -5.19 -4.71
C PRO A 104 4.37 -3.92 -5.56
N LEU A 105 5.64 -3.52 -5.70
CA LEU A 105 6.09 -2.28 -6.37
C LEU A 105 7.15 -2.59 -7.45
#